data_AF-A0A950C315-F1
#
_entry.id   AF-A0A950C315-F1
#
_cell.length_a   1.000
_cell.length_b   1.000
_cell.length_c   1.000
_cell.angle_alpha   90.00
_cell.angle_beta   90.00
_cell.angle_gamma   90.00
#
_symmetry.space_group_name_H-M   'P 1'
#
loop_
_entity.id
_entity.type
_entity.pdbx_description
1 polymer ?
#
loop_
_entity_poly.entity_id
_entity_poly.type
_entity_poly.pdbx_seq_one_letter_code
_entity_poly.pdbx_strand_id
1 'polypeptide(L)' 'MKTVVKCSLPGCDDYAVMKVAAPWKDGSHAELNTYGYACPAHTEDVVAYAEGRAKAYRLAPGESVGKIGTVPLANA' A
#
# COMPACT_ATOMS: atom_id res chain seq x y z
N MET A 1 17.03 -12.48 8.75
CA MET A 1 16.41 -11.54 9.70
C MET A 1 15.04 -11.20 9.14
N LYS A 2 13.96 -11.59 9.81
CA LYS A 2 12.59 -11.37 9.32
C LYS A 2 12.22 -9.91 9.54
N THR A 3 11.93 -9.16 8.48
CA THR A 3 11.43 -7.80 8.63
C THR A 3 10.00 -7.86 9.14
N VAL A 4 9.80 -7.37 10.35
CA VAL A 4 8.49 -7.30 10.99
C VAL A 4 8.01 -5.86 10.89
N VAL A 5 6.83 -5.66 10.31
CA VAL A 5 6.22 -4.34 10.11
C VAL A 5 4.86 -4.32 10.80
N LYS A 6 4.56 -3.25 11.54
CA LYS A 6 3.26 -3.08 12.20
C LYS A 6 2.19 -2.63 11.20
N CYS A 7 0.94 -2.85 11.57
CA CYS A 7 -0.20 -2.28 10.87
C CYS A 7 -0.09 -0.74 10.80
N SER A 8 -0.47 -0.17 9.66
CA SER A 8 -0.47 1.27 9.44
C SER A 8 -1.72 1.98 9.98
N LEU A 9 -2.72 1.24 10.49
CA LEU A 9 -3.88 1.85 11.11
C LEU A 9 -3.46 2.51 12.45
N PRO A 10 -3.77 3.79 12.68
CA PRO A 10 -3.41 4.47 13.92
C PRO A 10 -3.92 3.74 15.17
N GLY A 11 -3.03 3.47 16.12
CA GLY A 11 -3.37 2.77 17.37
C GLY A 11 -3.39 1.24 17.28
N CYS A 12 -3.12 0.65 16.11
CA CYS A 12 -2.96 -0.80 15.99
C CYS A 12 -1.48 -1.20 16.12
N ASP A 13 -1.18 -2.10 17.06
CA ASP A 13 0.17 -2.63 17.29
C ASP A 13 0.43 -4.01 16.67
N ASP A 14 -0.59 -4.59 16.02
CA ASP A 14 -0.48 -5.91 15.41
C ASP A 14 0.50 -5.92 14.23
N TYR A 15 1.07 -7.09 13.99
CA TYR A 15 1.94 -7.31 12.84
C TYR A 15 1.14 -7.38 11.54
N ALA A 16 1.64 -6.67 10.54
CA ALA A 16 1.09 -6.73 9.21
C ALA A 16 1.40 -8.08 8.55
N VAL A 17 0.44 -8.57 7.76
CA VAL A 17 0.59 -9.73 6.88
C VAL A 17 0.39 -9.36 5.41
N MET A 18 -0.16 -8.16 5.15
CA MET A 18 -0.37 -7.63 3.81
C MET A 18 0.35 -6.30 3.64
N LYS A 19 0.93 -6.08 2.45
CA LYS A 19 1.27 -4.76 1.92
C LYS A 19 0.07 -4.24 1.13
N VAL A 20 -0.32 -3.00 1.36
CA VAL A 20 -1.31 -2.27 0.55
C VAL A 20 -0.56 -1.42 -0.46
N ALA A 21 -0.75 -1.67 -1.75
CA ALA A 21 0.04 -1.08 -2.82
C ALA A 21 -0.73 -0.92 -4.13
N ALA A 22 -0.20 -0.12 -5.06
CA ALA A 22 -0.67 -0.02 -6.43
C ALA A 22 0.50 0.11 -7.40
N PRO A 23 0.40 -0.41 -8.64
CA PRO A 23 1.34 -0.09 -9.69
C PRO A 23 1.37 1.41 -9.95
N TRP A 24 2.54 1.96 -10.20
CA TRP A 24 2.74 3.33 -10.69
C TRP A 24 3.71 3.28 -11.87
N LYS A 25 3.55 4.21 -12.80
CA LYS A 25 4.48 4.38 -13.94
C LYS A 25 4.52 5.84 -14.39
N ASP A 26 5.63 6.25 -14.99
CA ASP A 26 5.89 7.61 -15.50
C ASP A 26 6.51 7.65 -16.91
N GLY A 27 6.17 6.69 -17.76
CA GLY A 27 6.70 6.57 -19.11
C GLY A 27 7.96 5.71 -19.17
N SER A 28 9.02 6.05 -18.43
CA SER A 28 10.27 5.27 -18.40
C SER A 28 10.38 4.28 -17.25
N HIS A 29 9.66 4.50 -16.14
CA HIS A 29 9.70 3.63 -14.97
C HIS A 29 8.35 3.00 -14.69
N ALA A 30 8.38 1.86 -14.01
CA ALA A 30 7.22 1.18 -13.47
C ALA A 30 7.59 0.56 -12.13
N GLU A 31 6.81 0.87 -11.10
CA GLU A 31 7.08 0.45 -9.72
C GLU A 31 5.79 0.04 -9.00
N LEU A 32 5.95 -0.63 -7.86
CA LEU A 32 4.86 -0.94 -6.95
C LEU A 32 4.89 0.03 -5.76
N ASN A 33 4.12 1.11 -5.84
CA ASN A 33 4.04 2.10 -4.78
C ASN A 33 3.28 1.56 -3.57
N THR A 34 3.90 1.63 -2.40
CA THR A 34 3.34 1.15 -1.14
C THR A 34 2.59 2.27 -0.45
N TYR A 35 1.33 2.02 -0.11
CA TYR A 35 0.47 2.96 0.60
C TYR A 35 0.29 2.60 2.08
N GLY A 36 0.52 1.34 2.47
CA GLY A 36 0.48 0.94 3.87
C GLY A 36 0.73 -0.55 4.06
N TYR A 37 0.61 -0.97 5.32
CA TYR A 37 0.73 -2.35 5.76
C TYR A 37 -0.46 -2.67 6.65
N ALA A 38 -1.03 -3.87 6.52
CA ALA A 38 -2.23 -4.25 7.24
C ALA A 38 -2.09 -5.59 7.95
N CYS A 39 -2.56 -5.64 9.21
CA CYS A 39 -2.86 -6.89 9.87
C CYS A 39 -4.16 -7.48 9.30
N PRO A 40 -4.49 -8.76 9.59
CA PRO A 40 -5.72 -9.38 9.07
C PRO A 40 -6.99 -8.60 9.38
N ALA A 41 -7.08 -7.97 10.57
CA ALA A 41 -8.29 -7.28 11.01
C ALA A 41 -8.54 -5.94 10.30
N HIS A 42 -7.49 -5.25 9.84
CA HIS A 42 -7.58 -3.88 9.32
C HIS A 42 -7.22 -3.77 7.84
N THR A 43 -7.26 -4.88 7.10
CA THR A 43 -6.89 -4.88 5.68
C THR A 43 -7.79 -3.95 4.85
N GLU A 44 -9.10 -4.03 5.06
CA GLU A 44 -10.06 -3.19 4.32
C GLU A 44 -9.93 -1.71 4.70
N ASP A 45 -9.75 -1.39 5.99
CA ASP A 45 -9.57 -0.01 6.45
C ASP A 45 -8.34 0.63 5.82
N VAL A 46 -7.19 -0.06 5.85
CA VAL A 46 -5.93 0.46 5.30
C VAL A 46 -6.03 0.62 3.78
N VAL A 47 -6.75 -0.25 3.08
CA VAL A 47 -7.06 -0.09 1.65
C VAL A 47 -7.91 1.16 1.41
N ALA A 48 -8.99 1.36 2.17
CA ALA A 48 -9.85 2.54 2.03
C ALA A 48 -9.08 3.85 2.28
N TYR A 49 -8.23 3.89 3.30
CA TYR A 49 -7.34 5.04 3.56
C TYR A 49 -6.32 5.26 2.44
N ALA A 50 -5.80 4.19 1.84
CA ALA A 50 -4.89 4.29 0.70
C ALA A 50 -5.61 4.86 -0.53
N GLU A 51 -6.82 4.41 -0.83
CA GLU A 51 -7.62 4.91 -1.94
C GLU A 51 -7.95 6.40 -1.80
N GLY A 52 -8.25 6.86 -0.59
CA GLY A 52 -8.45 8.28 -0.29
C GLY A 52 -7.21 9.12 -0.60
N ARG A 53 -6.02 8.65 -0.20
CA ARG A 53 -4.75 9.37 -0.45
C ARG A 53 -4.34 9.34 -1.91
N ALA A 54 -4.48 8.20 -2.61
CA ALA A 54 -4.14 8.11 -4.03
C ALA A 54 -4.95 9.09 -4.88
N LYS A 55 -6.23 9.29 -4.57
CA LYS A 55 -7.08 10.30 -5.24
C LYS A 55 -6.63 11.74 -4.99
N ALA A 56 -5.94 12.00 -3.89
CA ALA A 56 -5.43 13.33 -3.55
C ALA A 56 -4.08 13.64 -4.25
N TYR A 57 -3.38 12.64 -4.79
CA TYR A 57 -2.13 12.89 -5.52
C TYR A 57 -2.39 13.49 -6.89
N ARG A 58 -1.76 14.63 -7.15
CA ARG A 58 -1.72 15.23 -8.48
C ARG A 58 -0.63 14.54 -9.31
N LEU A 59 -1.05 13.76 -10.29
CA LEU A 59 -0.15 13.09 -11.23
C LEU A 59 0.49 14.10 -12.18
N ALA A 60 1.78 13.93 -12.44
CA ALA A 60 2.47 14.65 -13.52
C ALA A 60 2.00 14.12 -14.90
N PRO A 61 2.18 14.89 -15.99
CA PRO A 61 1.88 14.41 -17.33
C PRO A 61 2.60 13.10 -17.64
N GLY A 62 1.84 12.08 -18.10
CA GLY A 62 2.39 10.75 -18.40
C GLY A 62 2.43 9.79 -17.22
N GLU A 63 2.17 10.25 -16.00
CA GLU A 63 2.04 9.37 -14.84
C GLU A 63 0.68 8.67 -14.79
N SER A 64 0.67 7.46 -14.23
CA SER A 64 -0.56 6.77 -13.87
C SER A 64 -0.38 5.90 -12.64
N VAL A 65 -1.44 5.78 -11.86
CA VAL A 65 -1.54 4.86 -10.72
C VAL A 65 -2.60 3.82 -11.05
N GLY A 66 -2.24 2.55 -10.89
CA GLY A 66 -3.14 1.41 -11.05
C GLY A 66 -4.09 1.24 -9.87
N LYS A 67 -4.85 0.15 -9.89
CA LYS A 67 -5.76 -0.17 -8.79
C LYS A 67 -4.98 -0.46 -7.50
N ILE A 68 -5.40 0.15 -6.40
CA ILE A 68 -4.92 -0.22 -5.06
C ILE A 68 -5.45 -1.60 -4.70
N GLY A 69 -4.57 -2.42 -4.16
CA GLY A 69 -4.91 -3.73 -3.63
C GLY A 69 -3.90 -4.19 -2.60
N THR A 70 -3.98 -5.48 -2.28
CA THR A 70 -3.15 -6.10 -1.27
C THR A 70 -2.20 -7.11 -1.89
N VAL A 71 -0.95 -7.09 -1.46
CA VAL A 71 0.07 -8.10 -1.77
C VAL A 71 0.43 -8.77 -0.45
N PRO A 72 0.36 -10.11 -0.33
CA PRO A 72 0.87 -10.79 0.85
C PRO A 72 2.31 -10.39 1.10
N LEU A 73 2.64 -10.09 2.36
CA LEU A 73 4.04 -10.01 2.75
C LEU A 73 4.58 -11.43 2.62
N ALA A 74 5.46 -11.65 1.64
CA ALA A 74 6.16 -12.91 1.54
C ALA A 74 6.77 -13.22 2.92
N ASN A 75 6.65 -14.47 3.37
CA ASN A 75 7.34 -14.95 4.54
C ASN A 75 8.84 -14.67 4.33
N ALA A 76 9.32 -13.55 4.89
CA ALA A 76 10.73 -13.20 4.91
C ALA A 76 11.51 -14.17 5.79
#